data_AF-A0A7W2R0H4-F1
#
_entry.id   AF-A0A7W2R0H4-F1
#
_cell.length_a   1.000
_cell.length_b   1.000
_cell.length_c   1.000
_cell.angle_alpha   90.00
_cell.angle_beta   90.00
_cell.angle_gamma   90.00
#
_symmetry.space_group_name_H-M   'P 1'
#
loop_
_entity.id
_entity.type
_entity.pdbx_description
1 polymer ?
#
loop_
_entity_poly.entity_id
_entity_poly.type
_entity_poly.pdbx_seq_one_letter_code
_entity_poly.pdbx_strand_id
1 'polypeptide(L)' 'MAEIDYEHLSDGAKRQISAFALSKGLSIDQALEAVAIEFLAMGGPSRLGRPKAQVVQLVPKEGLKSDT' A
#
# COMPACT_ATOMS: atom_id res chain seq x y z
N MET A 1 -6.54 13.07 9.13
CA MET A 1 -6.21 12.00 8.16
C MET A 1 -6.99 12.28 6.90
N ALA A 2 -6.45 12.04 5.70
CA ALA A 2 -7.25 12.10 4.49
C ALA A 2 -8.35 11.03 4.59
N GLU A 3 -9.59 11.45 4.47
CA GLU A 3 -10.76 10.59 4.59
C GLU A 3 -10.83 9.68 3.36
N ILE A 4 -11.00 8.37 3.56
CA ILE A 4 -11.15 7.43 2.44
C ILE A 4 -12.59 7.57 1.95
N ASP A 5 -12.75 8.14 0.76
CA ASP A 5 -14.05 8.25 0.12
C ASP A 5 -14.51 6.87 -0.38
N TYR A 6 -15.32 6.20 0.44
CA TYR A 6 -15.85 4.87 0.16
C TYR A 6 -16.63 4.82 -1.15
N GLU A 7 -17.40 5.87 -1.47
CA GLU A 7 -18.33 5.86 -2.58
C GLU A 7 -17.64 5.86 -3.94
N HIS A 8 -16.41 6.37 -4.00
CA HIS A 8 -15.60 6.39 -5.21
C HIS A 8 -14.68 5.17 -5.36
N LEU A 9 -14.74 4.20 -4.44
CA LEU A 9 -14.01 2.95 -4.58
C LEU A 9 -14.66 2.05 -5.65
N SER A 10 -13.83 1.22 -6.27
CA SER A 10 -14.30 0.17 -7.19
C SER A 10 -15.27 -0.80 -6.49
N ASP A 11 -16.23 -1.35 -7.24
CA ASP A 11 -17.20 -2.32 -6.71
C ASP A 11 -16.57 -3.53 -6.03
N GLY A 12 -15.44 -4.01 -6.56
CA GLY A 12 -14.68 -5.12 -5.95
C GLY A 12 -14.15 -4.76 -4.57
N ALA A 13 -13.59 -3.56 -4.42
CA ALA A 13 -13.11 -3.06 -3.14
C ALA A 13 -14.27 -2.84 -2.15
N LYS A 14 -15.38 -2.24 -2.59
CA LYS A 14 -16.60 -2.07 -1.77
C LYS A 14 -17.09 -3.42 -1.23
N ARG A 15 -17.15 -4.45 -2.08
CA ARG A 15 -17.54 -5.82 -1.68
C ARG A 15 -16.60 -6.41 -0.62
N GLN A 16 -15.30 -6.29 -0.81
CA GLN A 16 -14.31 -6.80 0.14
C GLN A 16 -14.38 -6.09 1.49
N ILE A 17 -14.48 -4.75 1.49
CA ILE A 17 -14.62 -3.94 2.70
C ILE A 17 -15.92 -4.28 3.43
N SER A 18 -17.04 -4.40 2.70
CA SER A 18 -18.33 -4.80 3.28
C SER A 18 -18.28 -6.19 3.91
N ALA A 19 -17.67 -7.17 3.22
CA ALA A 19 -17.51 -8.52 3.75
C ALA A 19 -16.63 -8.53 5.01
N PHE A 20 -15.54 -7.76 5.02
CA PHE A 20 -14.69 -7.61 6.19
C PHE A 20 -15.44 -6.98 7.37
N ALA A 21 -16.16 -5.88 7.12
CA ALA A 21 -16.98 -5.20 8.11
C ALA A 21 -18.00 -6.14 8.76
N LEU A 22 -18.75 -6.90 7.94
CA LEU A 22 -19.70 -7.90 8.41
C LEU A 22 -19.03 -9.00 9.24
N SER A 23 -17.87 -9.51 8.81
CA SER A 23 -17.16 -10.58 9.52
C SER A 23 -16.65 -10.17 10.91
N LYS A 24 -16.51 -8.86 11.16
CA LYS A 24 -15.99 -8.28 12.40
C LYS A 24 -17.06 -7.54 13.21
N GLY A 25 -18.29 -7.44 12.72
CA GLY A 25 -19.36 -6.65 13.34
C GLY A 25 -19.07 -5.16 13.37
N LEU A 26 -18.34 -4.65 12.36
CA LEU A 26 -17.95 -3.24 12.26
C LEU A 26 -18.89 -2.49 11.30
N SER A 27 -19.01 -1.18 11.51
CA SER A 27 -19.50 -0.27 10.46
C SER A 27 -18.47 -0.15 9.32
N ILE A 28 -18.89 0.38 8.17
CA ILE A 28 -17.99 0.61 7.03
C ILE A 28 -16.85 1.58 7.40
N ASP A 29 -17.15 2.65 8.13
CA ASP A 29 -16.14 3.63 8.55
C ASP A 29 -15.08 3.00 9.47
N GLN A 30 -15.52 2.19 10.44
CA GLN A 30 -14.61 1.46 11.33
C GLN A 30 -13.78 0.41 10.57
N ALA A 31 -14.38 -0.23 9.57
CA ALA A 31 -13.66 -1.17 8.72
C ALA A 31 -12.58 -0.47 7.89
N LEU A 32 -12.88 0.71 7.33
CA LEU A 32 -11.91 1.54 6.61
C LEU A 32 -10.77 2.00 7.51
N GLU A 33 -11.09 2.45 8.73
CA GLU A 33 -10.08 2.85 9.72
C GLU A 33 -9.18 1.68 10.10
N ALA A 34 -9.75 0.50 10.37
CA ALA A 34 -8.98 -0.71 10.68
C ALA A 34 -8.04 -1.11 9.53
N VAL A 35 -8.53 -1.06 8.29
CA VAL A 35 -7.72 -1.33 7.09
C VAL A 35 -6.58 -0.31 6.95
N ALA A 36 -6.85 0.97 7.19
CA ALA A 36 -5.84 2.02 7.12
C ALA A 36 -4.74 1.86 8.19
N ILE A 37 -5.12 1.49 9.42
CA ILE A 37 -4.18 1.23 10.52
C ILE A 37 -3.26 0.06 10.17
N GLU A 38 -3.82 -1.08 9.75
CA GLU A 38 -3.06 -2.26 9.34
C GLU A 38 -2.14 -1.96 8.16
N PHE A 39 -2.66 -1.24 7.16
CA PHE A 39 -1.87 -0.79 6.02
C PHE A 39 -0.64 0.01 6.46
N LEU A 40 -0.80 0.95 7.39
CA LEU A 40 0.31 1.73 7.94
C LEU A 40 1.27 0.87 8.77
N ALA A 41 0.76 0.00 9.62
CA ALA A 41 1.56 -0.90 10.46
C ALA A 41 2.43 -1.85 9.62
N MET A 42 1.91 -2.29 8.46
CA MET A 42 2.66 -3.09 7.49
C MET A 42 3.66 -2.28 6.66
N GLY A 43 3.88 -0.99 6.94
CA GLY A 43 4.80 -0.13 6.19
C GLY A 43 4.21 0.43 4.89
N GLY A 44 2.89 0.36 4.75
CA GLY A 44 2.12 1.06 3.72
C GLY A 44 2.55 0.75 2.29
N PRO A 45 2.55 1.75 1.38
CA PRO A 45 2.89 1.53 -0.02
C PRO A 45 4.32 1.01 -0.22
N SER A 46 5.23 1.30 0.71
CA SER A 46 6.64 0.92 0.62
C SER A 46 6.85 -0.58 0.73
N ARG A 47 5.98 -1.31 1.43
CA ARG A 47 6.03 -2.78 1.53
C ARG A 47 5.18 -3.52 0.50
N LEU A 48 4.26 -2.83 -0.20
CA LEU A 48 3.48 -3.41 -1.31
C LEU A 48 4.29 -3.63 -2.60
N GLY A 49 5.62 -3.50 -2.56
CA GLY A 49 6.47 -3.69 -3.72
C GLY A 49 6.24 -2.68 -4.84
N ARG A 50 5.55 -1.55 -4.56
CA ARG A 50 5.47 -0.41 -5.47
C ARG A 50 6.59 0.56 -5.12
N PRO A 51 7.74 0.49 -5.80
CA PRO A 51 8.81 1.45 -5.55
C PRO A 51 8.27 2.87 -5.82
N LYS A 52 8.28 3.73 -4.79
CA LYS A 52 7.95 5.16 -4.94
C LYS A 52 8.99 5.92 -5.76
N ALA A 53 10.17 5.33 -5.96
CA ALA A 53 11.26 5.89 -6.73
C ALA A 53 11.99 4.78 -7.48
N GLN A 54 12.36 5.06 -8.72
CA GLN A 54 13.25 4.21 -9.50
C GLN A 54 14.69 4.48 -9.04
N VAL A 55 15.45 3.45 -8.66
CA VAL A 55 16.88 3.58 -8.42
C VAL A 55 17.55 3.79 -9.77
N VAL A 56 17.93 5.03 -10.07
CA VAL A 56 18.71 5.37 -11.25
C VAL A 56 20.18 5.47 -10.87
N GLN A 57 21.02 4.70 -11.56
CA GLN A 57 22.47 4.81 -11.42
C GLN A 57 22.93 6.07 -12.16
N LEU A 58 23.30 7.11 -11.41
CA LEU A 58 23.70 8.41 -11.96
C LEU A 58 25.04 8.35 -12.71
N VAL A 59 25.91 7.39 -12.38
CA VAL A 59 27.23 7.20 -13.00
C VAL A 59 27.54 5.71 -13.12
N PRO A 60 27.96 5.20 -14.29
CA PRO A 60 28.45 3.83 -14.41
C PRO A 60 29.54 3.60 -13.37
N LYS A 61 29.52 2.47 -12.66
CA LYS A 61 30.72 2.05 -11.93
C LYS A 61 31.73 1.74 -13.01
N GLU A 62 32.74 2.60 -13.18
CA GLU A 62 33.93 2.22 -13.94
C GLU A 62 34.32 0.82 -13.47
N GLY A 63 34.44 -0.11 -14.42
CA GLY A 63 34.68 -1.51 -14.12
C GLY A 63 35.82 -1.64 -13.12
N LEU A 64 35.65 -2.51 -12.13
CA LEU A 64 36.77 -2.93 -11.30
C LEU A 64 37.88 -3.35 -12.27
N LYS A 65 38.98 -2.60 -12.33
CA LYS A 65 40.15 -2.98 -13.11
C LYS A 65 40.56 -4.35 -12.61
N SER A 66 40.41 -5.37 -13.46
CA SER A 66 41.00 -6.67 -13.21
C SER A 66 42.50 -6.51 -13.46
N ASP A 67 43.29 -6.47 -12.40
CA ASP A 67 44.74 -6.67 -12.50
C ASP A 67 44.96 -8.16 -12.80
N THR A 68 45.02 -8.52 -14.09
CA THR A 68 45.65 -9.77 -14.55
C THR A 68 46.13 -9.62 -15.98
#